data_AF-A0A8C6IN59-F1
#
_entry.id   AF-A0A8C6IN59-F1
#
_cell.length_a   1.000
_cell.length_b   1.000
_cell.length_c   1.000
_cell.angle_alpha   90.00
_cell.angle_beta   90.00
_cell.angle_gamma   90.00
#
_symmetry.space_group_name_H-M   'P 1'
#
loop_
_entity.id
_entity.type
_entity.pdbx_description
1 polymer ?
#
loop_
_entity_poly.entity_id
_entity_poly.type
_entity_poly.pdbx_seq_one_letter_code
_entity_poly.pdbx_strand_id
1 'polypeptide(L)'
;MVYKSISSGQVLEPFLRFCPRTPTLNRMKTTACSLLICISLLQLMVPVNTDETIEIMVENKVKELLANPANYPSTVRKTLSCTSVKTMNRWASCPAGMTATGCACGFACGSWEIQSGDTCNCLCLLVDWTTARCCQLS
;
A
#
# COMPACT_ATOMS: atom_id res chain seq x y z
N MET A 1 14.99 -11.33 -15.07
CA MET A 1 13.64 -10.78 -15.24
C MET A 1 12.90 -11.67 -16.23
N VAL A 2 11.60 -11.88 -16.04
CA VAL A 2 10.70 -12.85 -16.70
C VAL A 2 10.53 -14.14 -15.87
N TYR A 3 9.57 -14.11 -14.95
CA TYR A 3 8.89 -15.34 -14.54
C TYR A 3 7.71 -15.55 -15.51
N LYS A 4 7.77 -16.68 -16.19
CA LYS A 4 6.83 -17.15 -17.20
C LYS A 4 5.85 -18.11 -16.51
N SER A 5 4.56 -17.75 -16.51
CA SER A 5 3.47 -18.67 -16.16
C SER A 5 3.29 -19.73 -17.26
N ILE A 6 3.04 -20.99 -16.88
CA ILE A 6 2.39 -22.13 -17.60
C ILE A 6 2.47 -23.32 -16.61
N SER A 7 1.37 -23.76 -15.97
CA SER A 7 0.34 -24.72 -16.41
C SER A 7 0.78 -26.20 -16.47
N SER A 8 0.03 -27.01 -15.71
CA SER A 8 -0.28 -28.44 -15.89
C SER A 8 0.81 -29.50 -15.64
N GLY A 9 0.42 -30.56 -14.93
CA GLY A 9 1.06 -31.88 -15.07
C GLY A 9 1.44 -32.58 -13.78
N GLN A 10 0.58 -33.54 -13.41
CA GLN A 10 0.82 -34.74 -12.59
C GLN A 10 2.30 -35.16 -12.42
N VAL A 11 2.73 -35.47 -11.20
CA VAL A 11 3.47 -36.73 -10.93
C VAL A 11 3.09 -37.24 -9.53
N LEU A 12 2.45 -38.40 -9.57
CA LEU A 12 2.08 -39.27 -8.46
C LEU A 12 3.35 -39.82 -7.77
N GLU A 13 3.38 -39.81 -6.43
CA GLU A 13 4.24 -40.63 -5.54
C GLU A 13 5.78 -40.47 -5.66
N PRO A 14 6.49 -40.33 -4.52
CA PRO A 14 6.98 -41.56 -3.88
C PRO A 14 7.17 -41.45 -2.37
N PHE A 15 6.27 -42.02 -1.55
CA PHE A 15 6.61 -42.35 -0.16
C PHE A 15 6.38 -43.80 0.24
N LEU A 16 6.00 -44.67 -0.69
CA LEU A 16 5.96 -46.12 -0.48
C LEU A 16 7.29 -46.77 -0.86
N ARG A 17 8.32 -46.67 -0.02
CA ARG A 17 9.44 -47.64 0.02
C ARG A 17 10.32 -47.38 1.24
N PHE A 18 10.11 -48.14 2.31
CA PHE A 18 11.14 -48.93 3.01
C PHE A 18 10.45 -49.75 4.13
N CYS A 19 9.89 -50.89 3.76
CA CYS A 19 9.60 -51.98 4.72
C CYS A 19 10.65 -53.07 4.50
N PRO A 20 11.63 -53.27 5.40
CA PRO A 20 12.48 -54.45 5.35
C PRO A 20 11.69 -55.66 5.84
N ARG A 21 11.80 -56.78 5.10
CA ARG A 21 11.23 -58.08 5.44
C ARG A 21 11.86 -58.64 6.72
N THR A 22 11.01 -59.27 7.53
CA THR A 22 11.13 -59.80 8.90
C THR A 22 12.14 -60.96 9.08
N PRO A 23 12.57 -61.26 10.33
CA PRO A 23 11.91 -62.38 11.03
C PRO A 23 11.66 -62.17 12.56
N THR A 24 10.51 -62.68 12.99
CA THR A 24 10.13 -63.18 14.34
C THR A 24 10.61 -62.42 15.60
N LEU A 25 9.76 -61.54 16.14
CA LEU A 25 9.62 -61.34 17.59
C LEU A 25 8.21 -60.80 17.91
N ASN A 26 7.63 -61.36 18.96
CA ASN A 26 6.21 -61.36 19.34
C ASN A 26 5.44 -60.02 19.20
N ARG A 27 4.22 -60.14 18.65
CA ARG A 27 2.99 -59.40 19.00
C ARG A 27 3.17 -58.09 19.79
N MET A 28 3.63 -57.03 19.13
CA MET A 28 3.51 -55.63 19.58
C MET A 28 3.61 -54.71 18.36
N LYS A 29 2.55 -54.64 17.52
CA LYS A 29 2.56 -53.76 16.32
C LYS A 29 1.24 -53.05 16.01
N THR A 30 0.14 -53.41 16.66
CA THR A 30 -1.15 -52.74 16.44
C THR A 30 -1.21 -51.39 17.14
N THR A 31 -0.63 -51.28 18.34
CA THR A 31 -0.63 -50.06 19.15
C THR A 31 0.24 -48.96 18.54
N ALA A 32 1.42 -49.29 18.01
CA ALA A 32 2.32 -48.29 17.41
C ALA A 32 1.75 -47.68 16.12
N CYS A 33 1.22 -48.50 15.21
CA CYS A 33 0.53 -48.01 14.02
C CYS A 33 -0.74 -47.23 14.38
N SER A 34 -1.51 -47.71 15.35
CA SER A 34 -2.69 -46.99 15.84
C SER A 34 -2.30 -45.64 16.43
N LEU A 35 -1.22 -45.55 17.20
CA LEU A 35 -0.71 -44.30 17.76
C LEU A 35 -0.28 -43.31 16.68
N LEU A 36 0.43 -43.78 15.64
CA LEU A 36 0.83 -42.91 14.52
C LEU A 36 -0.38 -42.36 13.77
N ILE A 37 -1.39 -43.20 13.52
CA ILE A 37 -2.66 -42.78 12.91
C ILE A 37 -3.39 -41.76 13.80
N CYS A 38 -3.44 -42.01 15.11
CA CYS A 38 -4.02 -41.07 16.07
C CYS A 38 -3.29 -39.72 16.08
N ILE A 39 -1.95 -39.71 16.03
CA ILE A 39 -1.16 -38.48 15.99
C ILE A 39 -1.42 -37.69 14.70
N SER A 40 -1.49 -38.35 13.54
CA SER A 40 -1.84 -37.70 12.27
C SER A 40 -3.26 -37.12 12.28
N LEU A 41 -4.22 -37.82 12.88
CA LEU A 41 -5.60 -37.32 13.04
C LEU A 41 -5.66 -36.13 14.02
N LEU A 42 -4.85 -36.15 15.09
CA LEU A 42 -4.74 -35.04 16.04
C LEU A 42 -4.16 -33.78 15.41
N GLN A 43 -3.15 -33.91 14.52
CA GLN A 43 -2.59 -32.77 13.78
C GLN A 43 -3.58 -32.18 12.76
N LEU A 44 -4.55 -32.97 12.27
CA LEU A 44 -5.60 -32.50 11.38
C LEU A 44 -6.68 -31.66 12.09
N MET A 45 -6.80 -31.80 13.42
CA MET A 45 -7.72 -31.00 14.24
C MET A 45 -7.08 -29.72 14.79
N VAL A 46 -5.76 -29.57 14.69
CA VAL A 46 -5.12 -28.29 14.95
C VAL A 46 -5.43 -27.41 13.75
N PRO A 47 -6.11 -26.25 13.92
CA PRO A 47 -6.20 -25.30 12.84
C PRO A 47 -4.77 -24.91 12.50
N VAL A 48 -4.27 -25.37 11.33
CA VAL A 48 -3.02 -24.86 10.79
C VAL A 48 -3.28 -23.39 10.54
N ASN A 49 -2.79 -22.56 11.46
CA ASN A 49 -2.80 -21.12 11.31
C ASN A 49 -1.74 -20.83 10.23
N THR A 50 -2.14 -20.98 8.97
CA THR A 50 -1.30 -20.65 7.82
C THR A 50 -1.02 -19.15 7.86
N ASP A 51 0.10 -18.74 7.28
CA ASP A 51 0.50 -17.33 7.16
C ASP A 51 -0.65 -16.45 6.59
N GLU A 52 -1.39 -17.00 5.61
CA GLU A 52 -2.62 -16.40 5.04
C GLU A 52 -3.71 -16.12 6.08
N THR A 53 -3.83 -16.95 7.12
CA THR A 53 -4.83 -16.77 8.20
C THR A 53 -4.49 -15.55 9.06
N ILE A 54 -3.20 -15.27 9.25
CA ILE A 54 -2.71 -14.11 9.99
C ILE A 54 -2.85 -12.85 9.14
N GLU A 55 -2.50 -12.90 7.87
CA GLU A 55 -2.67 -11.77 6.94
C GLU A 55 -4.14 -11.34 6.82
N ILE A 56 -5.06 -12.29 6.62
CA ILE A 56 -6.49 -12.03 6.57
C ILE A 56 -6.99 -11.40 7.88
N MET A 57 -6.47 -11.85 9.03
CA MET A 57 -6.82 -11.32 10.35
C MET A 57 -6.32 -9.87 10.52
N VAL A 58 -5.10 -9.57 10.08
CA VAL A 58 -4.53 -8.21 10.10
C VAL A 58 -5.31 -7.29 9.17
N GLU A 59 -5.60 -7.70 7.94
CA GLU A 59 -6.38 -6.91 7.00
C GLU A 59 -7.78 -6.60 7.53
N ASN A 60 -8.47 -7.59 8.09
CA ASN A 60 -9.79 -7.40 8.67
C ASN A 60 -9.73 -6.47 9.87
N LYS A 61 -8.67 -6.55 10.70
CA LYS A 61 -8.48 -5.63 11.82
C LYS A 61 -8.17 -4.21 11.35
N VAL A 62 -7.35 -4.03 10.32
CA VAL A 62 -7.08 -2.72 9.71
C VAL A 62 -8.37 -2.13 9.14
N LYS A 63 -9.17 -2.91 8.40
CA LYS A 63 -10.47 -2.47 7.87
C LYS A 63 -11.44 -2.09 8.99
N GLU A 64 -11.52 -2.86 10.07
CA GLU A 64 -12.35 -2.57 11.24
C GLU A 64 -11.90 -1.28 11.96
N LEU A 65 -10.59 -1.09 12.12
CA LEU A 65 -10.02 0.13 12.71
C LEU A 65 -10.26 1.36 11.86
N LEU A 66 -10.16 1.25 10.52
CA LEU A 66 -10.44 2.33 9.57
C LEU A 66 -11.95 2.63 9.45
N ALA A 67 -12.81 1.62 9.64
CA ALA A 67 -14.26 1.77 9.53
C ALA A 67 -14.90 2.47 10.74
N ASN A 68 -14.22 2.49 11.89
CA ASN A 68 -14.73 3.15 13.09
C ASN A 68 -14.14 4.58 13.23
N PRO A 69 -14.93 5.64 12.95
CA PRO A 69 -14.45 7.02 13.00
C PRO A 69 -13.97 7.45 14.40
N ALA A 70 -14.37 6.71 15.46
CA ALA A 70 -13.96 6.98 16.84
C ALA A 70 -12.52 6.54 17.15
N ASN A 71 -11.93 5.63 16.35
CA ASN A 71 -10.52 5.23 16.49
C ASN A 71 -9.56 6.21 15.81
N TYR A 72 -10.09 7.12 14.99
CA TYR A 72 -9.34 8.26 14.50
C TYR A 72 -9.60 9.42 15.49
N PRO A 73 -8.60 9.90 16.25
CA PRO A 73 -8.76 11.12 17.03
C PRO A 73 -8.96 12.26 16.02
N SER A 74 -10.22 12.58 15.68
CA SER A 74 -10.68 13.64 14.77
C SER A 74 -9.78 13.82 13.55
N THR A 75 -10.21 13.35 12.37
CA THR A 75 -9.65 13.73 11.04
C THR A 75 -8.78 14.96 11.18
N VAL A 76 -7.44 14.80 11.20
CA VAL A 76 -6.53 15.93 11.49
C VAL A 76 -6.99 17.02 10.54
N ARG A 77 -7.60 18.08 11.09
CA ARG A 77 -8.27 19.09 10.28
C ARG A 77 -7.15 19.85 9.61
N LYS A 78 -6.67 19.31 8.49
CA LYS A 78 -5.64 19.92 7.68
C LYS A 78 -6.25 21.21 7.17
N THR A 79 -5.65 22.30 7.61
CA THR A 79 -6.09 23.62 7.19
C THR A 79 -5.34 23.99 5.92
N LEU A 80 -6.02 24.63 4.98
CA LEU A 80 -5.36 25.18 3.81
C LEU A 80 -4.77 26.53 4.19
N SER A 81 -3.45 26.60 4.31
CA SER A 81 -2.74 27.87 4.53
C SER A 81 -2.33 28.45 3.19
N CYS A 82 -2.73 29.69 2.91
CA CYS A 82 -2.45 30.33 1.63
C CYS A 82 -1.92 31.76 1.79
N THR A 83 -0.92 32.08 0.99
CA THR A 83 -0.33 33.41 0.85
C THR A 83 -0.26 33.82 -0.62
N SER A 84 -0.03 35.10 -0.88
CA SER A 84 0.18 35.60 -2.25
C SER A 84 1.57 36.20 -2.36
N VAL A 85 2.32 35.79 -3.38
CA VAL A 85 3.65 36.34 -3.70
C VAL A 85 3.54 37.19 -4.95
N LYS A 86 3.88 38.48 -4.84
CA LYS A 86 3.84 39.43 -5.96
C LYS A 86 5.26 39.85 -6.36
N THR A 87 5.50 39.95 -7.66
CA THR A 87 6.75 40.42 -8.26
C THR A 87 6.46 41.48 -9.33
N MET A 88 7.39 42.40 -9.55
CA MET A 88 7.30 43.43 -10.59
C MET A 88 7.91 42.95 -11.91
N ASN A 89 7.58 41.72 -12.29
CA ASN A 89 8.01 41.10 -13.54
C ASN A 89 6.96 40.07 -13.96
N ARG A 90 7.25 39.29 -15.01
CA ARG A 90 6.33 38.30 -15.60
C ARG A 90 6.16 37.03 -14.75
N TRP A 91 7.08 36.76 -13.81
CA TRP A 91 7.14 35.50 -13.06
C TRP A 91 6.98 35.70 -11.55
N ALA A 92 6.12 34.92 -10.90
CA ALA A 92 6.05 34.88 -9.44
C ALA A 92 6.14 33.44 -8.93
N SER A 93 7.15 33.15 -8.11
CA SER A 93 7.36 31.82 -7.54
C SER A 93 6.90 31.74 -6.10
N CYS A 94 6.25 30.63 -5.77
CA CYS A 94 5.88 30.30 -4.40
C CYS A 94 7.09 29.92 -3.56
N PRO A 95 7.05 30.15 -2.23
CA PRO A 95 8.08 29.67 -1.33
C PRO A 95 8.10 28.13 -1.29
N ALA A 96 9.25 27.57 -0.95
CA ALA A 96 9.42 26.13 -0.85
C ALA A 96 8.38 25.49 0.10
N GLY A 97 7.77 24.40 -0.34
CA GLY A 97 6.72 23.70 0.40
C GLY A 97 5.28 24.18 0.09
N MET A 98 5.13 25.25 -0.71
CA MET A 98 3.83 25.69 -1.21
C MET A 98 3.69 25.45 -2.71
N THR A 99 2.47 25.16 -3.15
CA THR A 99 2.14 25.04 -4.57
C THR A 99 1.38 26.27 -5.05
N ALA A 100 1.62 26.65 -6.31
CA ALA A 100 0.82 27.68 -6.95
C ALA A 100 -0.57 27.10 -7.26
N THR A 101 -1.61 27.74 -6.75
CA THR A 101 -3.02 27.38 -6.97
C THR A 101 -3.70 28.26 -8.01
N GLY A 102 -3.09 29.41 -8.33
CA GLY A 102 -3.57 30.32 -9.35
C GLY A 102 -2.65 31.52 -9.49
N CYS A 103 -2.78 32.23 -10.61
CA CYS A 103 -1.99 33.41 -10.92
C CYS A 103 -2.90 34.60 -11.23
N ALA A 104 -2.38 35.80 -10.97
CA ALA A 104 -2.95 37.05 -11.44
C ALA A 104 -1.85 37.89 -12.08
N CYS A 105 -2.16 38.52 -13.19
CA CYS A 105 -1.24 39.35 -13.95
C CYS A 105 -1.80 40.76 -14.01
N GLY A 106 -0.92 41.75 -14.02
CA GLY A 106 -1.32 43.13 -14.27
C GLY A 106 -1.69 43.39 -15.74
N PHE A 107 -2.00 44.65 -16.05
CA PHE A 107 -2.63 45.07 -17.32
C PHE A 107 -3.86 44.24 -17.75
N ALA A 108 -4.62 43.72 -16.79
CA ALA A 108 -5.78 42.85 -17.04
C ALA A 108 -5.44 41.61 -17.90
N CYS A 109 -4.19 41.13 -17.83
CA CYS A 109 -3.78 39.93 -18.54
C CYS A 109 -4.39 38.68 -17.89
N GLY A 110 -5.29 37.99 -18.61
CA GLY A 110 -5.89 36.73 -18.19
C GLY A 110 -5.14 35.47 -18.62
N SER A 111 -4.09 35.61 -19.42
CA SER A 111 -3.31 34.49 -19.95
C SER A 111 -2.10 34.23 -19.08
N TRP A 112 -2.11 33.12 -18.35
CA TRP A 112 -1.03 32.69 -17.47
C TRP A 112 -0.94 31.17 -17.41
N GLU A 113 0.22 30.67 -16.99
CA GLU A 113 0.47 29.26 -16.72
C GLU A 113 1.24 29.09 -15.41
N ILE A 114 1.21 27.87 -14.86
CA ILE A 114 2.02 27.48 -13.70
C ILE A 114 3.12 26.54 -14.20
N GLN A 115 4.37 26.99 -14.09
CA GLN A 115 5.57 26.22 -14.35
C GLN A 115 6.01 25.50 -13.08
N SER A 116 6.51 24.27 -13.23
CA SER A 116 7.06 23.43 -12.14
C SER A 116 6.14 23.22 -10.92
N GLY A 117 4.85 23.59 -11.01
CA GLY A 117 3.87 23.51 -9.92
C GLY A 117 3.93 24.67 -8.91
N ASP A 118 4.89 25.58 -9.03
CA ASP A 118 5.16 26.62 -8.02
C ASP A 118 5.36 28.03 -8.60
N THR A 119 5.57 28.16 -9.91
CA THR A 119 5.96 29.42 -10.54
C THR A 119 4.92 29.87 -11.55
N CYS A 120 4.25 30.98 -11.26
CA CYS A 120 3.35 31.64 -12.20
C CYS A 120 4.14 32.34 -13.30
N ASN A 121 3.76 32.13 -14.56
CA ASN A 121 4.28 32.84 -15.73
C ASN A 121 3.11 33.49 -16.49
N CYS A 122 3.09 34.82 -16.56
CA CYS A 122 2.10 35.53 -17.36
C CYS A 122 2.50 35.54 -18.83
N LEU A 123 1.56 35.34 -19.76
CA LEU A 123 1.86 35.09 -21.17
C LEU A 123 1.61 36.30 -22.09
N CYS A 124 0.92 37.35 -21.62
CA CYS A 124 0.67 38.54 -22.43
C CYS A 124 1.95 39.31 -22.77
N LEU A 125 1.98 40.06 -23.88
CA LEU A 125 3.19 40.76 -24.35
C LEU A 125 3.77 41.74 -23.32
N LEU A 126 2.90 42.51 -22.65
CA LEU A 126 3.25 43.49 -21.63
C LEU A 126 2.58 43.11 -20.31
N VAL A 127 3.36 43.07 -19.23
CA VAL A 127 2.91 42.77 -17.86
C VAL A 127 3.74 43.64 -16.92
N ASP A 128 3.09 44.44 -16.09
CA ASP A 128 3.70 45.29 -15.05
C ASP A 128 4.01 44.52 -13.77
N TRP A 129 3.18 43.53 -13.42
CA TRP A 129 3.41 42.65 -12.27
C TRP A 129 2.72 41.30 -12.43
N THR A 130 3.23 40.30 -11.69
CA THR A 130 2.65 38.97 -11.57
C THR A 130 2.46 38.64 -10.09
N THR A 131 1.36 37.96 -9.74
CA THR A 131 1.10 37.45 -8.40
C THR A 131 0.76 35.96 -8.47
N ALA A 132 1.44 35.14 -7.66
CA ALA A 132 1.11 33.74 -7.45
C ALA A 132 0.32 33.56 -6.14
N ARG A 133 -0.77 32.79 -6.19
CA ARG A 133 -1.50 32.34 -5.00
C ARG A 133 -0.92 31.01 -4.54
N CYS A 134 -0.18 31.03 -3.46
CA CYS A 134 0.58 29.90 -2.94
C CYS A 134 -0.17 29.27 -1.77
N CYS A 135 -0.37 27.96 -1.80
CA CYS A 135 -1.06 27.24 -0.73
C CYS A 135 -0.33 25.97 -0.31
N GLN A 136 -0.54 25.57 0.94
CA GLN A 136 -0.13 24.27 1.47
C GLN A 136 -1.19 23.73 2.44
N LEU A 137 -1.16 22.42 2.67
CA LEU A 137 -1.88 21.82 3.79
C LEU A 137 -1.03 21.97 5.06
N SER A 138 -1.63 22.51 6.12
CA SER A 138 -1.04 22.69 7.45
C SER A 138 -1.76 21.91 8.52
#